data_AF-A0A433NLN2-F1
#
_entry.id   AF-A0A433NLN2-F1
#
_cell.length_a   1.000
_cell.length_b   1.000
_cell.length_c   1.000
_cell.angle_alpha   90.00
_cell.angle_beta   90.00
_cell.angle_gamma   90.00
#
_symmetry.space_group_name_H-M   'P 1'
#
loop_
_entity.id
_entity.type
_entity.pdbx_description
1 polymer ?
#
loop_
_entity_poly.entity_id
_entity_poly.type
_entity_poly.pdbx_seq_one_letter_code
_entity_poly.pdbx_strand_id
1 'polypeptide(L)'
;MSKEHTAFPVDGQLLMVLPRAGASIRNPDVQQPILRADADGYYLEMRVNADPKDESEVALTRRVQLEELSAQEWEELKAQYANLNLKVCTEEGISKGLEKIQDRRVQRLFKALLTFLNPRQVAIVLFLYKEAREQDNGSLVSFRSNDLLESLGYTRAKDGSFTARSRSQLNQDLVALHRTELVFAKSLKKGNTMGAKVIVKSILRIRDYEIDNVPRDFDLAKAADYTYELADAYTVALEFFEGSERTGDYILFSNSIDTKQKLGSNAKHDYKMKLLVYLASRMKWDKLIDGQYLVISKQYLFKNLDLLGSNLSRNNQILWRTIEELQAIGYILDAQELPGKRKMTSIQFQINPEKLRCN
;
A
#
# COMPACT_ATOMS: atom_id res chain seq x y z
N MET A 1 12.32 -29.93 -10.41
CA MET A 1 11.28 -28.95 -10.00
C MET A 1 11.58 -27.66 -10.72
N SER A 2 10.67 -27.15 -11.57
CA SER A 2 10.90 -25.90 -12.30
C SER A 2 10.91 -24.72 -11.33
N LYS A 3 11.80 -23.74 -11.56
CA LYS A 3 11.95 -22.51 -10.74
C LYS A 3 10.67 -21.64 -10.69
N GLU A 4 9.62 -21.99 -11.43
CA GLU A 4 8.37 -21.22 -11.56
C GLU A 4 7.35 -21.43 -10.44
N HIS A 5 7.55 -22.43 -9.57
CA HIS A 5 6.65 -22.72 -8.45
C HIS A 5 7.08 -22.11 -7.11
N THR A 6 8.21 -21.40 -7.05
CA THR A 6 8.78 -20.88 -5.79
C THR A 6 8.62 -19.37 -5.62
N ALA A 7 8.06 -18.68 -6.60
CA ALA A 7 7.89 -17.23 -6.59
C ALA A 7 6.58 -16.81 -7.25
N PHE A 8 6.09 -15.63 -6.87
CA PHE A 8 4.95 -14.99 -7.47
C PHE A 8 5.34 -13.60 -8.02
N PRO A 9 4.82 -13.23 -9.18
CA PRO A 9 5.10 -11.96 -9.84
C PRO A 9 4.22 -10.84 -9.29
N VAL A 10 4.81 -9.68 -9.00
CA VAL A 10 4.13 -8.45 -8.61
C VAL A 10 4.38 -7.38 -9.67
N ASP A 11 3.31 -6.70 -10.07
CA ASP A 11 3.31 -5.73 -11.16
C ASP A 11 4.32 -4.59 -10.95
N GLY A 12 5.10 -4.27 -11.99
CA GLY A 12 6.13 -3.26 -11.95
C GLY A 12 5.55 -1.86 -11.70
N GLN A 13 4.46 -1.50 -12.39
CA GLN A 13 3.80 -0.21 -12.19
C GLN A 13 3.23 -0.06 -10.78
N LEU A 14 2.67 -1.12 -10.20
CA LEU A 14 2.26 -1.13 -8.80
C LEU A 14 3.46 -0.86 -7.88
N LEU A 15 4.54 -1.63 -8.02
CA LEU A 15 5.75 -1.47 -7.19
C LEU A 15 6.35 -0.07 -7.31
N MET A 16 6.31 0.53 -8.49
CA MET A 16 6.78 1.90 -8.73
C MET A 16 6.02 2.93 -7.90
N VAL A 17 4.71 2.73 -7.65
CA VAL A 17 3.89 3.70 -6.90
C VAL A 17 3.77 3.37 -5.42
N LEU A 18 3.91 2.11 -5.01
CA LEU A 18 3.68 1.65 -3.63
C LEU A 18 4.43 2.47 -2.55
N PRO A 19 5.74 2.74 -2.65
CA PRO A 19 6.45 3.51 -1.62
C PRO A 19 5.86 4.89 -1.37
N ARG A 20 5.44 5.58 -2.45
CA ARG A 20 4.86 6.93 -2.38
C ARG A 20 3.39 6.86 -1.98
N ALA A 21 2.67 5.85 -2.46
CA ALA A 21 1.26 5.64 -2.17
C ALA A 21 1.03 5.19 -0.72
N GLY A 22 2.02 4.59 -0.06
CA GLY A 22 2.01 4.23 1.37
C GLY A 22 2.75 5.22 2.28
N ALA A 23 3.30 6.32 1.75
CA ALA A 23 3.99 7.33 2.55
C ALA A 23 3.10 7.85 3.70
N SER A 24 3.66 7.93 4.90
CA SER A 24 2.89 8.38 6.07
C SER A 24 2.54 9.87 5.99
N ILE A 25 1.51 10.31 6.72
CA ILE A 25 1.18 11.75 6.86
C ILE A 25 2.34 12.58 7.48
N ARG A 26 3.33 11.93 8.09
CA ARG A 26 4.54 12.60 8.61
C ARG A 26 5.59 12.83 7.54
N ASN A 27 5.49 12.17 6.40
CA ASN A 27 6.44 12.28 5.31
C ASN A 27 6.46 13.72 4.75
N PRO A 28 7.64 14.32 4.57
CA PRO A 28 7.74 15.73 4.14
C PRO A 28 7.15 16.01 2.76
N ASP A 29 7.03 14.99 1.92
CA ASP A 29 6.49 15.14 0.57
C ASP A 29 4.97 14.97 0.50
N VAL A 30 4.34 14.54 1.61
CA VAL A 30 2.89 14.36 1.72
C VAL A 30 2.26 15.69 2.10
N GLN A 31 1.35 16.17 1.25
CA GLN A 31 0.55 17.36 1.52
C GLN A 31 -0.65 17.00 2.40
N GLN A 32 -1.19 18.00 3.08
CA GLN A 32 -2.44 17.82 3.82
C GLN A 32 -3.57 17.45 2.86
N PRO A 33 -4.55 16.63 3.30
CA PRO A 33 -5.74 16.37 2.53
C PRO A 33 -6.43 17.67 2.08
N ILE A 34 -7.16 17.64 0.98
CA ILE A 34 -8.00 18.75 0.53
C ILE A 34 -9.34 18.22 0.10
N LEU A 35 -10.37 19.04 0.33
CA LEU A 35 -11.69 18.83 -0.24
C LEU A 35 -11.73 19.46 -1.63
N ARG A 36 -12.11 18.67 -2.63
CA ARG A 36 -12.21 19.12 -4.02
C ARG A 36 -13.60 18.82 -4.58
N ALA A 37 -14.10 19.73 -5.40
CA ALA A 37 -15.27 19.53 -6.23
C ALA A 37 -14.86 19.63 -7.70
N ASP A 38 -15.34 18.72 -8.53
CA ASP A 38 -15.27 18.81 -9.99
C ASP A 38 -16.61 18.37 -10.62
N ALA A 39 -16.64 18.19 -11.94
CA ALA A 39 -17.86 17.81 -12.66
C ALA A 39 -18.38 16.42 -12.27
N ASP A 40 -17.51 15.54 -11.77
CA ASP A 40 -17.82 14.15 -11.42
C ASP A 40 -18.16 13.99 -9.93
N GLY A 41 -18.13 15.09 -9.16
CA GLY A 41 -18.61 15.15 -7.78
C GLY A 41 -17.61 15.70 -6.78
N TYR A 42 -17.73 15.24 -5.53
CA TYR A 42 -16.93 15.68 -4.40
C TYR A 42 -15.88 14.63 -4.03
N TYR A 43 -14.68 15.10 -3.69
CA TYR A 43 -13.53 14.26 -3.42
C TYR A 43 -12.75 14.74 -2.20
N LEU A 44 -12.16 13.78 -1.52
CA LEU A 44 -11.06 13.99 -0.59
C LEU A 44 -9.76 13.54 -1.25
N GLU A 45 -8.83 14.47 -1.45
CA GLU A 45 -7.56 14.24 -2.13
C GLU A 45 -6.38 14.47 -1.19
N MET A 46 -5.32 13.67 -1.32
CA MET A 46 -4.05 13.89 -0.62
C MET A 46 -2.90 13.64 -1.58
N ARG A 47 -2.13 14.70 -1.85
CA ARG A 47 -1.01 14.66 -2.80
C ARG A 47 0.28 14.23 -2.14
N VAL A 48 1.06 13.41 -2.84
CA VAL A 48 2.42 13.03 -2.50
C VAL A 48 3.32 13.51 -3.64
N ASN A 49 4.17 14.49 -3.37
CA ASN A 49 5.04 15.07 -4.38
C ASN A 49 6.17 14.11 -4.75
N ALA A 50 6.72 14.19 -5.97
CA ALA A 50 8.00 13.54 -6.27
C ALA A 50 9.13 14.41 -5.72
N ASP A 51 10.25 13.78 -5.36
CA ASP A 51 11.49 14.52 -5.14
C ASP A 51 12.08 15.00 -6.46
N PRO A 52 12.28 16.32 -6.66
CA PRO A 52 12.86 16.82 -7.89
C PRO A 52 14.32 16.37 -8.10
N LYS A 53 14.97 15.79 -7.09
CA LYS A 53 16.34 15.27 -7.15
C LYS A 53 16.39 13.75 -7.34
N ASP A 54 15.26 13.07 -7.43
CA ASP A 54 15.18 11.64 -7.66
C ASP A 54 14.22 11.33 -8.81
N GLU A 55 14.78 11.12 -10.01
CA GLU A 55 14.02 10.83 -11.22
C GLU A 55 13.24 9.49 -11.13
N SER A 56 13.56 8.63 -10.16
CA SER A 56 12.82 7.38 -9.91
C SER A 56 11.54 7.58 -9.09
N GLU A 57 11.33 8.75 -8.47
CA GLU A 57 10.14 8.99 -7.66
C GLU A 57 8.95 9.49 -8.49
N VAL A 58 7.78 8.90 -8.25
CA VAL A 58 6.52 9.28 -8.91
C VAL A 58 5.69 10.17 -8.00
N ALA A 59 5.27 11.32 -8.51
CA ALA A 59 4.26 12.15 -7.87
C ALA A 59 2.90 11.50 -8.07
N LEU A 60 2.09 11.44 -7.00
CA LEU A 60 0.76 10.85 -7.07
C LEU A 60 -0.22 11.58 -6.16
N THR A 61 -1.50 11.41 -6.43
CA THR A 61 -2.60 11.83 -5.57
C THR A 61 -3.38 10.61 -5.15
N ARG A 62 -3.61 10.47 -3.84
CA ARG A 62 -4.59 9.53 -3.30
C ARG A 62 -5.93 10.26 -3.29
N ARG A 63 -6.96 9.66 -3.85
CA ARG A 63 -8.27 10.29 -3.98
C ARG A 63 -9.36 9.32 -3.54
N VAL A 64 -10.33 9.82 -2.78
CA VAL A 64 -11.52 9.07 -2.39
C VAL A 64 -12.73 9.90 -2.74
N GLN A 65 -13.68 9.31 -3.47
CA GLN A 65 -14.95 9.96 -3.79
C GLN A 65 -15.82 10.03 -2.54
N LEU A 66 -16.44 11.20 -2.33
CA LEU A 66 -17.40 11.46 -1.28
C LEU A 66 -18.80 11.32 -1.91
N GLU A 67 -19.21 10.07 -2.11
CA GLU A 67 -20.52 9.72 -2.68
C GLU A 67 -21.67 10.31 -1.85
N GLU A 68 -22.83 10.54 -2.46
CA GLU A 68 -24.09 10.85 -1.74
C GLU A 68 -24.03 12.09 -0.82
N LEU A 69 -23.18 13.07 -1.09
CA LEU A 69 -23.23 14.36 -0.40
C LEU A 69 -24.15 15.32 -1.15
N SER A 70 -25.15 15.84 -0.44
CA SER A 70 -25.89 17.02 -0.89
C SER A 70 -24.99 18.26 -0.86
N ALA A 71 -25.39 19.31 -1.59
CA ALA A 71 -24.68 20.59 -1.60
C ALA A 71 -24.59 21.21 -0.18
N GLN A 72 -25.60 21.00 0.67
CA GLN A 72 -25.57 21.48 2.06
C GLN A 72 -24.54 20.72 2.89
N GLU A 73 -24.55 19.38 2.84
CA GLU A 73 -23.58 18.57 3.58
C GLU A 73 -22.14 18.86 3.14
N TRP A 74 -21.94 19.19 1.85
CA TRP A 74 -20.65 19.64 1.34
C TRP A 74 -20.16 20.95 1.98
N GLU A 75 -21.03 21.96 2.09
CA GLU A 75 -20.70 23.22 2.76
C GLU A 75 -20.40 23.02 4.26
N GLU A 76 -21.21 22.21 4.93
CA GLU A 76 -20.98 21.85 6.35
C GLU A 76 -19.65 21.13 6.54
N LEU A 77 -19.31 20.20 5.63
CA LEU A 77 -18.04 19.50 5.66
C LEU A 77 -16.85 20.44 5.42
N LYS A 78 -16.95 21.38 4.47
CA LYS A 78 -15.91 22.40 4.26
C LYS A 78 -15.69 23.26 5.49
N ALA A 79 -16.78 23.66 6.17
CA ALA A 79 -16.71 24.43 7.41
C ALA A 79 -16.05 23.63 8.55
N GLN A 80 -16.39 22.34 8.69
CA GLN A 80 -15.72 21.45 9.64
C GLN A 80 -14.23 21.32 9.31
N TYR A 81 -13.90 21.08 8.03
CA TYR A 81 -12.53 20.90 7.55
C TYR A 81 -11.64 22.12 7.79
N ALA A 82 -12.14 23.34 7.54
CA ALA A 82 -11.41 24.59 7.79
C ALA A 82 -10.98 24.76 9.26
N ASN A 83 -11.68 24.11 10.19
CA ASN A 83 -11.41 24.15 11.62
C ASN A 83 -10.59 22.95 12.13
N LEU A 84 -10.22 22.01 11.25
CA LEU A 84 -9.38 20.86 11.62
C LEU A 84 -7.91 21.26 11.70
N ASN A 85 -7.31 21.05 12.87
CA ASN A 85 -5.87 21.10 13.00
C ASN A 85 -5.28 19.72 12.65
N LEU A 86 -4.95 19.52 11.38
CA LEU A 86 -4.36 18.26 10.92
C LEU A 86 -2.98 17.95 11.52
N LYS A 87 -2.29 18.92 12.14
CA LYS A 87 -1.07 18.64 12.90
C LYS A 87 -1.33 17.75 14.12
N VAL A 88 -2.54 17.78 14.67
CA VAL A 88 -2.94 16.85 15.74
C VAL A 88 -2.86 15.39 15.26
N CYS A 89 -3.11 15.12 13.97
CA CYS A 89 -2.97 13.77 13.42
C CYS A 89 -1.53 13.24 13.52
N THR A 90 -0.54 14.11 13.34
CA THR A 90 0.89 13.74 13.43
C THR A 90 1.38 13.74 14.88
N GLU A 91 0.92 14.66 15.72
CA GLU A 91 1.39 14.86 17.10
C GLU A 91 0.71 13.93 18.11
N GLU A 92 -0.63 13.89 18.12
CA GLU A 92 -1.42 13.15 19.11
C GLU A 92 -2.11 11.90 18.54
N GLY A 93 -2.17 11.79 17.21
CA GLY A 93 -2.68 10.63 16.48
C GLY A 93 -3.94 10.94 15.67
N ILE A 94 -4.13 10.15 14.61
CA ILE A 94 -5.18 10.36 13.60
C ILE A 94 -6.58 10.40 14.22
N SER A 95 -6.89 9.50 15.17
CA SER A 95 -8.22 9.47 15.80
C SER A 95 -8.56 10.77 16.52
N LYS A 96 -7.60 11.38 17.23
CA LYS A 96 -7.78 12.68 17.87
C LYS A 96 -7.89 13.80 16.86
N GLY A 97 -7.01 13.81 15.84
CA GLY A 97 -7.03 14.85 14.81
C GLY A 97 -8.31 14.89 13.98
N LEU A 98 -9.08 13.80 13.95
CA LEU A 98 -10.37 13.71 13.25
C LEU A 98 -11.59 13.74 14.18
N GLU A 99 -11.43 14.00 15.48
CA GLU A 99 -12.53 13.92 16.46
C GLU A 99 -13.65 14.93 16.21
N LYS A 100 -13.32 16.07 15.58
CA LYS A 100 -14.26 17.16 15.29
C LYS A 100 -15.10 16.91 14.04
N ILE A 101 -14.80 15.87 13.26
CA ILE A 101 -15.63 15.45 12.13
C ILE A 101 -16.81 14.68 12.72
N GLN A 102 -18.02 15.24 12.61
CA GLN A 102 -19.22 14.65 13.20
C GLN A 102 -19.73 13.45 12.38
N ASP A 103 -19.66 13.54 11.05
CA ASP A 103 -20.06 12.45 10.18
C ASP A 103 -19.03 11.30 10.26
N ARG A 104 -19.45 10.17 10.83
CA ARG A 104 -18.64 8.95 10.95
C ARG A 104 -18.25 8.37 9.60
N ARG A 105 -19.09 8.51 8.57
CA ARG A 105 -18.78 8.06 7.20
C ARG A 105 -17.60 8.84 6.67
N VAL A 106 -17.66 10.17 6.72
CA VAL A 106 -16.56 11.04 6.31
C VAL A 106 -15.31 10.81 7.15
N GLN A 107 -15.44 10.68 8.47
CA GLN A 107 -14.32 10.38 9.36
C GLN A 107 -13.58 9.08 8.96
N ARG A 108 -14.32 8.04 8.57
CA ARG A 108 -13.75 6.78 8.05
C ARG A 108 -12.99 6.99 6.74
N LEU A 109 -13.51 7.80 5.82
CA LEU A 109 -12.83 8.11 4.55
C LEU A 109 -11.54 8.89 4.78
N PHE A 110 -11.54 9.88 5.68
CA PHE A 110 -10.32 10.57 6.12
C PHE A 110 -9.31 9.60 6.71
N LYS A 111 -9.74 8.72 7.63
CA LYS A 111 -8.85 7.72 8.22
C LYS A 111 -8.27 6.78 7.17
N ALA A 112 -9.08 6.31 6.23
CA ALA A 112 -8.65 5.44 5.14
C ALA A 112 -7.58 6.13 4.28
N LEU A 113 -7.79 7.40 3.89
CA LEU A 113 -6.84 8.17 3.10
C LEU A 113 -5.50 8.42 3.85
N LEU A 114 -5.58 8.77 5.13
CA LEU A 114 -4.43 9.08 5.98
C LEU A 114 -3.60 7.84 6.35
N THR A 115 -4.21 6.65 6.33
CA THR A 115 -3.56 5.37 6.69
C THR A 115 -3.44 4.41 5.50
N PHE A 116 -3.65 4.93 4.29
CA PHE A 116 -3.64 4.15 3.06
C PHE A 116 -2.29 3.47 2.83
N LEU A 117 -2.34 2.22 2.39
CA LEU A 117 -1.20 1.32 2.20
C LEU A 117 -0.28 1.23 3.42
N ASN A 118 -0.90 1.17 4.61
CA ASN A 118 -0.17 0.75 5.81
C ASN A 118 0.41 -0.68 5.65
N PRO A 119 1.34 -1.12 6.51
CA PRO A 119 1.99 -2.42 6.36
C PRO A 119 1.04 -3.62 6.23
N ARG A 120 -0.09 -3.61 6.95
CA ARG A 120 -1.12 -4.65 6.84
C ARG A 120 -1.76 -4.67 5.46
N GLN A 121 -2.07 -3.52 4.90
CA GLN A 121 -2.63 -3.41 3.56
C GLN A 121 -1.61 -3.84 2.49
N VAL A 122 -0.34 -3.51 2.63
CA VAL A 122 0.73 -4.01 1.74
C VAL A 122 0.83 -5.54 1.81
N ALA A 123 0.75 -6.12 3.01
CA ALA A 123 0.74 -7.58 3.17
C ALA A 123 -0.48 -8.23 2.50
N ILE A 124 -1.67 -7.62 2.59
CA ILE A 124 -2.87 -8.06 1.87
C ILE A 124 -2.62 -8.04 0.36
N VAL A 125 -2.04 -6.95 -0.17
CA VAL A 125 -1.73 -6.85 -1.61
C VAL A 125 -0.80 -7.97 -2.05
N LEU A 126 0.28 -8.23 -1.32
CA LEU A 126 1.23 -9.30 -1.65
C LEU A 126 0.58 -10.68 -1.56
N PHE A 127 -0.30 -10.91 -0.59
CA PHE A 127 -1.11 -12.13 -0.52
C PHE A 127 -1.97 -12.29 -1.77
N LEU A 128 -2.68 -11.25 -2.21
CA LEU A 128 -3.55 -11.32 -3.40
C LEU A 128 -2.77 -11.60 -4.69
N TYR A 129 -1.56 -11.06 -4.84
CA TYR A 129 -0.70 -11.38 -5.99
C TYR A 129 -0.19 -12.82 -5.95
N LYS A 130 0.02 -13.37 -4.75
CA LYS A 130 0.33 -14.80 -4.58
C LYS A 130 -0.87 -15.67 -4.96
N GLU A 131 -2.07 -15.34 -4.45
CA GLU A 131 -3.32 -16.04 -4.80
C GLU A 131 -3.60 -15.97 -6.31
N ALA A 132 -3.40 -14.81 -6.93
CA ALA A 132 -3.52 -14.65 -8.37
C ALA A 132 -2.65 -15.68 -9.11
N ARG A 133 -1.40 -15.87 -8.67
CA ARG A 133 -0.47 -16.83 -9.29
C ARG A 133 -0.95 -18.29 -9.16
N GLU A 134 -1.63 -18.63 -8.06
CA GLU A 134 -2.21 -19.96 -7.82
C GLU A 134 -3.50 -20.17 -8.63
N GLN A 135 -4.22 -19.08 -8.96
CA GLN A 135 -5.47 -19.07 -9.73
C GLN A 135 -5.22 -18.65 -11.19
N ASP A 136 -4.37 -19.41 -11.88
CA ASP A 136 -4.05 -19.22 -13.31
C ASP A 136 -3.45 -17.85 -13.70
N ASN A 137 -2.95 -17.10 -12.72
CA ASN A 137 -2.30 -15.81 -12.91
C ASN A 137 -3.23 -14.81 -13.64
N GLY A 138 -4.51 -14.78 -13.23
CA GLY A 138 -5.52 -13.82 -13.67
C GLY A 138 -5.58 -12.56 -12.81
N SER A 139 -6.24 -11.51 -13.34
CA SER A 139 -6.49 -10.28 -12.58
C SER A 139 -7.65 -10.41 -11.60
N LEU A 140 -8.55 -11.38 -11.79
CA LEU A 140 -9.61 -11.73 -10.87
C LEU A 140 -9.10 -12.79 -9.88
N VAL A 141 -9.24 -12.50 -8.59
CA VAL A 141 -8.74 -13.35 -7.51
C VAL A 141 -9.87 -13.59 -6.53
N SER A 142 -10.16 -14.87 -6.27
CA SER A 142 -11.17 -15.29 -5.29
C SER A 142 -10.47 -15.87 -4.07
N PHE A 143 -10.77 -15.40 -2.87
CA PHE A 143 -10.06 -15.89 -1.67
C PHE A 143 -10.99 -15.94 -0.46
N ARG A 144 -10.65 -16.82 0.48
CA ARG A 144 -11.38 -16.94 1.75
C ARG A 144 -10.84 -15.93 2.76
N SER A 145 -11.74 -15.25 3.46
CA SER A 145 -11.41 -14.31 4.54
C SER A 145 -10.54 -14.96 5.62
N ASN A 146 -10.82 -16.23 5.93
CA ASN A 146 -10.08 -16.97 6.95
C ASN A 146 -8.62 -17.20 6.55
N ASP A 147 -8.39 -17.62 5.30
CA ASP A 147 -7.04 -17.93 4.80
C ASP A 147 -6.17 -16.66 4.75
N LEU A 148 -6.76 -15.53 4.37
CA LEU A 148 -6.10 -14.22 4.47
C LEU A 148 -5.80 -13.82 5.92
N LEU A 149 -6.74 -14.03 6.86
CA LEU A 149 -6.47 -13.72 8.27
C LEU A 149 -5.36 -14.60 8.85
N GLU A 150 -5.30 -15.87 8.48
CA GLU A 150 -4.23 -16.79 8.87
C GLU A 150 -2.87 -16.37 8.30
N SER A 151 -2.82 -15.98 7.02
CA SER A 151 -1.59 -15.51 6.39
C SER A 151 -1.08 -14.21 7.04
N LEU A 152 -1.99 -13.35 7.50
CA LEU A 152 -1.67 -12.16 8.30
C LEU A 152 -1.29 -12.49 9.76
N GLY A 153 -1.29 -13.76 10.16
CA GLY A 153 -0.83 -14.23 11.47
C GLY A 153 -1.89 -14.22 12.57
N TYR A 154 -3.17 -14.12 12.23
CA TYR A 154 -4.26 -14.25 13.19
C TYR A 154 -4.48 -15.73 13.52
N THR A 155 -5.03 -16.00 14.71
CA THR A 155 -5.34 -17.35 15.17
C THR A 155 -6.84 -17.48 15.28
N ARG A 156 -7.38 -18.61 14.82
CA ARG A 156 -8.79 -18.95 14.97
C ARG A 156 -9.16 -19.08 16.45
N ALA A 157 -10.40 -18.74 16.78
CA ALA A 157 -11.01 -19.05 18.06
C ALA A 157 -11.34 -20.55 18.14
N LYS A 158 -11.80 -21.01 19.32
CA LYS A 158 -12.05 -22.44 19.59
C LYS A 158 -13.13 -23.06 18.70
N ASP A 159 -14.05 -22.24 18.23
CA ASP A 159 -15.12 -22.57 17.28
C ASP A 159 -14.64 -22.61 15.82
N GLY A 160 -13.34 -22.36 15.56
CA GLY A 160 -12.75 -22.30 14.22
C GLY A 160 -12.98 -20.97 13.49
N SER A 161 -13.63 -19.98 14.12
CA SER A 161 -13.94 -18.68 13.52
C SER A 161 -12.91 -17.60 13.89
N PHE A 162 -13.00 -16.43 13.25
CA PHE A 162 -12.28 -15.22 13.68
C PHE A 162 -13.23 -14.25 14.38
N THR A 163 -12.69 -13.52 15.37
CA THR A 163 -13.46 -12.48 16.07
C THR A 163 -14.05 -11.44 15.11
N ALA A 164 -15.26 -10.96 15.39
CA ALA A 164 -15.93 -9.91 14.61
C ALA A 164 -15.02 -8.69 14.37
N ARG A 165 -14.26 -8.29 15.40
CA ARG A 165 -13.26 -7.21 15.30
C ARG A 165 -12.21 -7.45 14.21
N SER A 166 -11.71 -8.68 14.07
CA SER A 166 -10.69 -9.00 13.06
C SER A 166 -11.27 -9.01 11.65
N ARG A 167 -12.49 -9.55 11.48
CA ARG A 167 -13.22 -9.54 10.21
C ARG A 167 -13.61 -8.12 9.78
N SER A 168 -14.09 -7.31 10.72
CA SER A 168 -14.39 -5.89 10.52
C SER A 168 -13.16 -5.10 10.06
N GLN A 169 -12.00 -5.34 10.70
CA GLN A 169 -10.75 -4.70 10.31
C GLN A 169 -10.30 -5.14 8.92
N LEU A 170 -10.38 -6.44 8.59
CA LEU A 170 -10.09 -6.92 7.24
C LEU A 170 -10.98 -6.24 6.20
N ASN A 171 -12.29 -6.17 6.44
CA ASN A 171 -13.21 -5.49 5.53
C ASN A 171 -12.83 -4.02 5.34
N GLN A 172 -12.49 -3.31 6.43
CA GLN A 172 -12.03 -1.91 6.34
C GLN A 172 -10.76 -1.77 5.48
N ASP A 173 -9.81 -2.71 5.58
CA ASP A 173 -8.60 -2.70 4.77
C ASP A 173 -8.90 -2.95 3.29
N LEU A 174 -9.76 -3.94 2.97
CA LEU A 174 -10.17 -4.23 1.60
C LEU A 174 -10.96 -3.07 0.98
N VAL A 175 -11.88 -2.47 1.73
CA VAL A 175 -12.65 -1.30 1.28
C VAL A 175 -11.74 -0.09 1.05
N ALA A 176 -10.72 0.12 1.88
CA ALA A 176 -9.75 1.20 1.66
C ALA A 176 -8.96 1.00 0.35
N LEU A 177 -8.49 -0.22 0.09
CA LEU A 177 -7.81 -0.60 -1.17
C LEU A 177 -8.74 -0.52 -2.39
N HIS A 178 -10.04 -0.75 -2.20
CA HIS A 178 -11.08 -0.65 -3.22
C HIS A 178 -11.41 0.80 -3.60
N ARG A 179 -11.64 1.66 -2.61
CA ARG A 179 -12.19 3.01 -2.79
C ARG A 179 -11.15 4.09 -3.03
N THR A 180 -9.90 3.87 -2.61
CA THR A 180 -8.85 4.87 -2.78
C THR A 180 -8.24 4.73 -4.17
N GLU A 181 -8.42 5.76 -4.98
CA GLU A 181 -7.82 5.88 -6.29
C GLU A 181 -6.42 6.50 -6.17
N LEU A 182 -5.52 6.00 -7.01
CA LEU A 182 -4.21 6.56 -7.24
C LEU A 182 -4.21 7.25 -8.59
N VAL A 183 -4.03 8.58 -8.56
CA VAL A 183 -3.94 9.42 -9.74
C VAL A 183 -2.49 9.85 -9.92
N PHE A 184 -1.88 9.43 -11.03
CA PHE A 184 -0.49 9.78 -11.35
C PHE A 184 -0.30 9.92 -12.86
N ALA A 185 0.75 10.62 -13.27
CA ALA A 185 1.03 10.88 -14.68
C ALA A 185 2.33 10.21 -15.11
N LYS A 186 2.36 9.70 -16.35
CA LYS A 186 3.58 9.28 -17.05
C LYS A 186 3.80 10.18 -18.26
N SER A 187 5.07 10.48 -18.56
CA SER A 187 5.40 11.18 -19.80
C SER A 187 4.99 10.34 -21.01
N LEU A 188 4.36 10.98 -22.00
CA LEU A 188 3.90 10.34 -23.23
C LEU A 188 4.49 11.09 -24.42
N LYS A 189 5.54 10.51 -25.02
CA LYS A 189 6.15 11.07 -26.23
C LYS A 189 5.21 10.81 -27.43
N LYS A 190 4.71 11.87 -28.05
CA LYS A 190 3.92 11.80 -29.30
C LYS A 190 4.67 12.54 -30.40
N GLY A 191 5.50 11.82 -31.16
CA GLY A 191 6.39 12.43 -32.15
C GLY A 191 7.38 13.38 -31.49
N ASN A 192 7.33 14.67 -31.87
CA ASN A 192 8.18 15.73 -31.32
C ASN A 192 7.57 16.45 -30.10
N THR A 193 6.33 16.15 -29.71
CA THR A 193 5.69 16.78 -28.55
C THR A 193 5.69 15.85 -27.34
N MET A 194 5.90 16.45 -26.17
CA MET A 194 5.81 15.78 -24.88
C MET A 194 4.39 15.97 -24.33
N GLY A 195 3.60 14.89 -24.29
CA GLY A 195 2.31 14.86 -23.60
C GLY A 195 2.42 14.20 -22.23
N ALA A 196 1.29 14.14 -21.51
CA ALA A 196 1.16 13.38 -20.28
C ALA A 196 0.03 12.36 -20.40
N LYS A 197 0.28 11.11 -20.01
CA LYS A 197 -0.76 10.10 -19.79
C LYS A 197 -1.11 10.10 -18.31
N VAL A 198 -2.30 10.59 -17.98
CA VAL A 198 -2.85 10.49 -16.62
C VAL A 198 -3.46 9.11 -16.43
N ILE A 199 -3.12 8.46 -15.33
CA ILE A 199 -3.56 7.12 -14.96
C ILE A 199 -4.31 7.24 -13.65
N VAL A 200 -5.50 6.66 -13.61
CA VAL A 200 -6.36 6.57 -12.43
C VAL A 200 -6.65 5.10 -12.19
N LYS A 201 -6.20 4.56 -11.06
CA LYS A 201 -6.40 3.15 -10.68
C LYS A 201 -6.58 3.02 -9.17
N SER A 202 -7.49 2.17 -8.72
CA SER A 202 -7.44 1.67 -7.33
C SER A 202 -6.39 0.56 -7.21
N ILE A 203 -6.10 0.08 -6.00
CA ILE A 203 -5.22 -1.10 -5.86
C ILE A 203 -5.95 -2.36 -6.30
N LEU A 204 -7.22 -2.47 -5.89
CA LEU A 204 -8.12 -3.54 -6.29
C LEU A 204 -9.54 -2.99 -6.46
N ARG A 205 -10.44 -3.78 -7.06
CA ARG A 205 -11.89 -3.55 -7.02
C ARG A 205 -12.60 -4.79 -6.49
N ILE A 206 -13.38 -4.66 -5.43
CA ILE A 206 -14.26 -5.74 -4.96
C ILE A 206 -15.37 -5.92 -6.00
N ARG A 207 -15.55 -7.16 -6.47
CA ARG A 207 -16.59 -7.53 -7.45
C ARG A 207 -17.81 -8.09 -6.75
N ASP A 208 -17.57 -9.00 -5.82
CA ASP A 208 -18.58 -9.68 -5.03
C ASP A 208 -17.94 -10.25 -3.76
N TYR A 209 -18.81 -10.69 -2.86
CA TYR A 209 -18.46 -11.38 -1.64
C TYR A 209 -19.50 -12.48 -1.40
N GLU A 210 -19.08 -13.53 -0.71
CA GLU A 210 -19.94 -14.66 -0.36
C GLU A 210 -20.08 -14.74 1.15
N ILE A 211 -21.27 -15.12 1.62
CA ILE A 211 -21.55 -15.41 3.02
C ILE A 211 -22.03 -16.86 3.08
N ASP A 212 -21.33 -17.68 3.83
CA ASP A 212 -21.69 -19.08 3.99
C ASP A 212 -22.75 -19.22 5.08
N ASN A 213 -23.55 -20.29 4.99
CA ASN A 213 -24.48 -20.70 6.04
C ASN A 213 -25.46 -19.60 6.49
N VAL A 214 -26.00 -18.83 5.53
CA VAL A 214 -27.02 -17.82 5.81
C VAL A 214 -28.27 -18.44 6.48
N PRO A 215 -28.88 -17.78 7.47
CA PRO A 215 -30.14 -18.23 8.07
C PRO A 215 -31.25 -18.41 7.03
N ARG A 216 -32.24 -19.27 7.30
CA ARG A 216 -33.37 -19.50 6.37
C ARG A 216 -34.20 -18.25 6.08
N ASP A 217 -34.18 -17.30 7.00
CA ASP A 217 -34.85 -15.99 6.92
C ASP A 217 -33.93 -14.88 6.38
N PHE A 218 -32.83 -15.24 5.68
CA PHE A 218 -31.94 -14.27 5.07
C PHE A 218 -32.67 -13.37 4.06
N ASP A 219 -32.74 -12.08 4.37
CA ASP A 219 -33.37 -11.08 3.54
C ASP A 219 -32.42 -10.61 2.42
N LEU A 220 -32.60 -11.18 1.23
CA LEU A 220 -31.86 -10.79 0.03
C LEU A 220 -32.04 -9.30 -0.30
N ALA A 221 -33.17 -8.68 0.04
CA ALA A 221 -33.37 -7.24 -0.18
C ALA A 221 -32.49 -6.38 0.73
N LYS A 222 -31.97 -6.95 1.82
CA LYS A 222 -31.01 -6.32 2.75
C LYS A 222 -29.60 -6.88 2.63
N ALA A 223 -29.27 -7.58 1.53
CA ALA A 223 -27.95 -8.17 1.31
C ALA A 223 -26.79 -7.18 1.53
N ALA A 224 -27.02 -5.89 1.25
CA ALA A 224 -26.06 -4.81 1.46
C ALA A 224 -25.68 -4.59 2.95
N ASP A 225 -26.59 -4.85 3.89
CA ASP A 225 -26.32 -4.70 5.33
C ASP A 225 -25.33 -5.75 5.83
N TYR A 226 -25.25 -6.89 5.12
CA TYR A 226 -24.38 -8.02 5.46
C TYR A 226 -23.00 -7.96 4.77
N THR A 227 -22.72 -6.90 3.98
CA THR A 227 -21.37 -6.62 3.42
C THR A 227 -20.31 -6.40 4.51
N TYR A 228 -20.75 -6.08 5.74
CA TYR A 228 -19.89 -5.78 6.87
C TYR A 228 -19.71 -6.99 7.77
N GLU A 229 -18.45 -7.38 8.02
CA GLU A 229 -18.02 -8.38 9.01
C GLU A 229 -18.36 -9.85 8.70
N LEU A 230 -19.27 -10.12 7.76
CA LEU A 230 -19.82 -11.46 7.49
C LEU A 230 -19.29 -12.13 6.22
N ALA A 231 -18.60 -11.41 5.34
CA ALA A 231 -18.05 -12.00 4.11
C ALA A 231 -17.04 -13.12 4.44
N ASP A 232 -17.36 -14.34 4.04
CA ASP A 232 -16.53 -15.54 4.17
C ASP A 232 -15.56 -15.69 3.00
N ALA A 233 -15.93 -15.19 1.82
CA ALA A 233 -15.07 -15.08 0.66
C ALA A 233 -15.25 -13.73 -0.05
N TYR A 234 -14.23 -13.34 -0.80
CA TYR A 234 -14.23 -12.15 -1.65
C TYR A 234 -13.71 -12.51 -3.04
N THR A 235 -14.31 -11.90 -4.06
CA THR A 235 -13.75 -11.83 -5.41
C THR A 235 -13.31 -10.41 -5.69
N VAL A 236 -12.03 -10.23 -6.06
CA VAL A 236 -11.46 -8.91 -6.34
C VAL A 236 -10.76 -8.87 -7.69
N ALA A 237 -10.84 -7.74 -8.39
CA ALA A 237 -10.04 -7.43 -9.56
C ALA A 237 -8.80 -6.62 -9.14
N LEU A 238 -7.60 -7.09 -9.47
CA LEU A 238 -6.34 -6.37 -9.28
C LEU A 238 -6.12 -5.39 -10.43
N GLU A 239 -6.30 -4.09 -10.19
CA GLU A 239 -6.34 -3.04 -11.23
C GLU A 239 -4.97 -2.74 -11.87
N PHE A 240 -3.89 -3.04 -11.16
CA PHE A 240 -2.53 -2.95 -11.68
C PHE A 240 -2.10 -4.22 -12.43
N PHE A 241 -2.89 -5.29 -12.42
CA PHE A 241 -2.44 -6.57 -12.94
C PHE A 241 -2.49 -6.63 -14.48
N GLU A 242 -1.35 -6.95 -15.10
CA GLU A 242 -1.22 -7.03 -16.57
C GLU A 242 -1.55 -8.39 -17.22
N GLY A 243 -1.98 -9.40 -16.45
CA GLY A 243 -2.54 -10.63 -17.05
C GLY A 243 -1.50 -11.63 -17.62
N SER A 244 -1.97 -12.48 -18.52
CA SER A 244 -1.15 -13.38 -19.36
C SER A 244 -0.41 -12.65 -20.49
N GLU A 245 -0.81 -11.42 -20.81
CA GLU A 245 -0.16 -10.55 -21.79
C GLU A 245 0.98 -9.71 -21.18
N ARG A 246 1.49 -10.11 -20.01
CA ARG A 246 2.54 -9.40 -19.28
C ARG A 246 3.66 -8.95 -20.20
N THR A 247 3.93 -7.65 -20.16
CA THR A 247 4.99 -6.98 -20.93
C THR A 247 6.41 -7.35 -20.46
N GLY A 248 6.54 -8.26 -19.50
CA GLY A 248 7.77 -8.51 -18.74
C GLY A 248 7.95 -7.58 -17.54
N ASP A 249 7.11 -6.55 -17.38
CA ASP A 249 7.29 -5.51 -16.38
C ASP A 249 6.85 -5.91 -14.96
N TYR A 250 7.60 -6.81 -14.30
CA TYR A 250 7.30 -7.27 -12.94
C TYR A 250 8.54 -7.59 -12.10
N ILE A 251 8.35 -7.72 -10.78
CA ILE A 251 9.33 -8.30 -9.85
C ILE A 251 8.78 -9.61 -9.30
N LEU A 252 9.61 -10.64 -9.26
CA LEU A 252 9.29 -11.92 -8.63
C LEU A 252 9.65 -11.88 -7.15
N PHE A 253 8.66 -12.12 -6.30
CA PHE A 253 8.80 -12.30 -4.87
C PHE A 253 8.78 -13.78 -4.52
N SER A 254 9.64 -14.22 -3.62
CA SER A 254 9.59 -15.59 -3.10
C SER A 254 8.26 -15.90 -2.41
N ASN A 255 7.74 -17.10 -2.62
CA ASN A 255 6.54 -17.61 -1.94
C ASN A 255 6.71 -17.73 -0.42
N SER A 256 7.96 -17.68 0.08
CA SER A 256 8.28 -17.71 1.51
C SER A 256 8.27 -16.33 2.18
N ILE A 257 7.75 -15.29 1.51
CA ILE A 257 7.65 -13.97 2.12
C ILE A 257 6.78 -14.00 3.38
N ASP A 258 7.25 -13.36 4.43
CA ASP A 258 6.51 -13.24 5.69
C ASP A 258 5.55 -12.03 5.63
N THR A 259 4.25 -12.31 5.50
CA THR A 259 3.18 -11.32 5.43
C THR A 259 2.45 -11.12 6.77
N LYS A 260 2.97 -11.65 7.88
CA LYS A 260 2.31 -11.56 9.19
C LYS A 260 2.22 -10.11 9.67
N GLN A 261 0.99 -9.60 9.86
CA GLN A 261 0.68 -8.23 10.27
C GLN A 261 -0.48 -8.20 11.30
N LYS A 262 -0.36 -9.00 12.37
CA LYS A 262 -1.36 -9.06 13.43
C LYS A 262 -1.42 -7.75 14.24
N LEU A 263 -2.63 -7.27 14.51
CA LEU A 263 -2.88 -6.08 15.31
C LEU A 263 -2.22 -6.19 16.71
N GLY A 264 -1.45 -5.18 17.10
CA GLY A 264 -0.73 -5.15 18.38
C GLY A 264 0.75 -5.58 18.30
N SER A 265 1.21 -6.13 17.17
CA SER A 265 2.64 -6.08 16.85
C SER A 265 3.03 -4.61 16.55
N ASN A 266 4.33 -4.30 16.44
CA ASN A 266 4.82 -2.99 15.97
C ASN A 266 4.43 -2.68 14.49
N ALA A 267 3.25 -3.09 14.03
CA ALA A 267 2.65 -2.89 12.71
C ALA A 267 2.58 -1.41 12.26
N LYS A 268 2.82 -0.46 13.18
CA LYS A 268 2.95 0.97 12.83
C LYS A 268 4.26 1.25 12.06
N HIS A 269 5.25 0.36 12.19
CA HIS A 269 6.63 0.56 11.74
C HIS A 269 7.26 -0.75 11.24
N ASP A 270 6.58 -1.46 10.32
CA ASP A 270 7.23 -2.57 9.62
C ASP A 270 8.25 -2.04 8.59
N TYR A 271 9.41 -1.64 9.09
CA TYR A 271 10.51 -1.16 8.28
C TYR A 271 11.06 -2.26 7.35
N LYS A 272 10.94 -3.53 7.75
CA LYS A 272 11.39 -4.69 6.97
C LYS A 272 10.59 -4.78 5.66
N MET A 273 9.26 -4.79 5.75
CA MET A 273 8.40 -4.81 4.56
C MET A 273 8.54 -3.52 3.74
N LYS A 274 8.62 -2.35 4.39
CA LYS A 274 8.84 -1.08 3.68
C LYS A 274 10.16 -1.08 2.89
N LEU A 275 11.26 -1.54 3.49
CA LEU A 275 12.55 -1.62 2.83
C LEU A 275 12.51 -2.61 1.68
N LEU A 276 11.91 -3.80 1.89
CA LEU A 276 11.78 -4.79 0.83
C LEU A 276 10.99 -4.26 -0.37
N VAL A 277 9.83 -3.63 -0.15
CA VAL A 277 9.02 -3.02 -1.21
C VAL A 277 9.76 -1.87 -1.89
N TYR A 278 10.51 -1.06 -1.12
CA TYR A 278 11.29 0.02 -1.69
C TYR A 278 12.45 -0.49 -2.55
N LEU A 279 13.18 -1.52 -2.11
CA LEU A 279 14.22 -2.17 -2.92
C LEU A 279 13.62 -2.75 -4.21
N ALA A 280 12.49 -3.46 -4.12
CA ALA A 280 11.79 -4.00 -5.28
C ALA A 280 11.34 -2.89 -6.27
N SER A 281 10.85 -1.77 -5.74
CA SER A 281 10.52 -0.58 -6.54
C SER A 281 11.75 -0.02 -7.24
N ARG A 282 12.85 0.15 -6.50
CA ARG A 282 14.11 0.68 -7.05
C ARG A 282 14.72 -0.25 -8.10
N MET A 283 14.56 -1.57 -7.99
CA MET A 283 14.96 -2.51 -9.04
C MET A 283 14.23 -2.29 -10.38
N LYS A 284 13.05 -1.65 -10.38
CA LYS A 284 12.34 -1.27 -11.62
C LYS A 284 12.82 0.04 -12.24
N TRP A 285 13.34 0.95 -11.41
CA TRP A 285 13.77 2.28 -11.85
C TRP A 285 15.26 2.37 -12.11
N ASP A 286 16.05 1.73 -11.26
CA ASP A 286 17.51 1.79 -11.28
C ASP A 286 18.07 0.60 -12.03
N LYS A 287 19.14 0.85 -12.79
CA LYS A 287 19.93 -0.22 -13.36
C LYS A 287 20.78 -0.85 -12.27
N LEU A 288 20.61 -2.15 -12.04
CA LEU A 288 21.48 -2.91 -11.15
C LEU A 288 22.93 -2.90 -11.67
N ILE A 289 23.87 -2.55 -10.80
CA ILE A 289 25.30 -2.64 -11.09
C ILE A 289 25.69 -4.12 -11.03
N ASP A 290 26.35 -4.60 -12.08
CA ASP A 290 26.71 -6.01 -12.28
C ASP A 290 25.53 -6.99 -12.12
N GLY A 291 24.30 -6.51 -12.36
CA GLY A 291 23.08 -7.31 -12.28
C GLY A 291 22.64 -7.71 -10.86
N GLN A 292 23.33 -7.26 -9.81
CA GLN A 292 23.03 -7.67 -8.42
C GLN A 292 23.08 -6.54 -7.38
N TYR A 293 23.75 -5.43 -7.69
CA TYR A 293 23.95 -4.35 -6.72
C TYR A 293 23.03 -3.17 -6.98
N LEU A 294 22.45 -2.66 -5.91
CA LEU A 294 21.61 -1.46 -5.90
C LEU A 294 22.20 -0.42 -4.95
N VAL A 295 22.42 0.80 -5.41
CA VAL A 295 23.02 1.88 -4.61
C VAL A 295 21.98 2.96 -4.36
N ILE A 296 21.63 3.18 -3.10
CA ILE A 296 20.60 4.16 -2.70
C ILE A 296 21.19 5.12 -1.66
N SER A 297 20.94 6.42 -1.84
CA SER A 297 21.28 7.43 -0.85
C SER A 297 20.59 7.16 0.48
N LYS A 298 21.31 7.29 1.60
CA LYS A 298 20.73 7.17 2.95
C LYS A 298 19.59 8.15 3.20
N GLN A 299 19.65 9.34 2.61
CA GLN A 299 18.58 10.32 2.73
C GLN A 299 17.26 9.77 2.17
N TYR A 300 17.30 9.09 1.02
CA TYR A 300 16.10 8.51 0.40
C TYR A 300 15.61 7.27 1.14
N LEU A 301 16.52 6.46 1.70
CA LEU A 301 16.16 5.37 2.61
C LEU A 301 15.43 5.90 3.85
N PHE A 302 15.97 6.92 4.52
CA PHE A 302 15.31 7.49 5.70
C PHE A 302 13.94 8.07 5.35
N LYS A 303 13.84 8.77 4.22
CA LYS A 303 12.58 9.35 3.75
C LYS A 303 11.52 8.29 3.45
N ASN A 304 11.83 7.31 2.59
CA ASN A 304 10.87 6.32 2.12
C ASN A 304 10.56 5.21 3.15
N LEU A 305 11.39 5.07 4.18
CA LEU A 305 11.07 4.22 5.35
C LEU A 305 10.29 4.95 6.45
N ASP A 306 10.04 6.26 6.30
CA ASP A 306 9.52 7.14 7.36
C ASP A 306 10.39 7.16 8.64
N LEU A 307 11.72 7.07 8.48
CA LEU A 307 12.70 7.28 9.56
C LEU A 307 12.99 8.77 9.72
N LEU A 308 11.96 9.51 10.14
CA LEU A 308 11.93 10.98 10.15
C LEU A 308 12.28 11.58 11.53
N GLY A 309 12.87 10.79 12.43
CA GLY A 309 13.27 11.28 13.75
C GLY A 309 14.41 12.29 13.67
N SER A 310 14.42 13.29 14.56
CA SER A 310 15.52 14.26 14.65
C SER A 310 16.86 13.62 15.08
N ASN A 311 16.82 12.44 15.71
CA ASN A 311 18.00 11.69 16.11
C ASN A 311 18.50 10.79 14.97
N LEU A 312 19.46 11.29 14.20
CA LEU A 312 20.07 10.56 13.07
C LEU A 312 20.74 9.24 13.49
N SER A 313 21.35 9.18 14.69
CA SER A 313 21.98 7.96 15.20
C SER A 313 20.95 6.84 15.39
N ARG A 314 19.79 7.18 16.00
CA ARG A 314 18.67 6.24 16.16
C ARG A 314 18.12 5.78 14.81
N ASN A 315 17.91 6.69 13.87
CA ASN A 315 17.43 6.32 12.52
C ASN A 315 18.41 5.37 11.82
N ASN A 316 19.71 5.62 11.96
CA ASN A 316 20.76 4.77 11.41
C ASN A 316 20.76 3.37 12.05
N GLN A 317 20.60 3.29 13.37
CA GLN A 317 20.46 2.00 14.07
C GLN A 317 19.25 1.20 13.59
N ILE A 318 18.10 1.85 13.42
CA ILE A 318 16.89 1.19 12.91
C ILE A 318 17.11 0.69 11.48
N LEU A 319 17.72 1.52 10.62
CA LEU A 319 18.04 1.13 9.24
C LEU A 319 18.93 -0.11 9.20
N TRP A 320 20.06 -0.10 9.90
CA TRP A 320 20.98 -1.25 9.90
C TRP A 320 20.37 -2.51 10.48
N ARG A 321 19.64 -2.41 11.59
CA ARG A 321 18.88 -3.54 12.12
C ARG A 321 17.89 -4.10 11.09
N THR A 322 17.21 -3.24 10.34
CA THR A 322 16.26 -3.66 9.29
C THR A 322 16.99 -4.39 8.16
N ILE A 323 18.19 -3.94 7.79
CA ILE A 323 19.04 -4.58 6.78
C ILE A 323 19.49 -5.96 7.28
N GLU A 324 19.99 -6.07 8.51
CA GLU A 324 20.39 -7.34 9.14
C GLU A 324 19.22 -8.32 9.21
N GLU A 325 18.01 -7.85 9.54
CA GLU A 325 16.81 -8.68 9.51
C GLU A 325 16.53 -9.24 8.11
N LEU A 326 16.66 -8.42 7.05
CA LEU A 326 16.52 -8.86 5.65
C LEU A 326 17.67 -9.78 5.18
N GLN A 327 18.88 -9.63 5.72
CA GLN A 327 20.00 -10.53 5.51
C GLN A 327 19.73 -11.91 6.13
N ALA A 328 19.24 -11.93 7.38
CA ALA A 328 18.94 -13.16 8.10
C ALA A 328 17.87 -14.01 7.39
N ILE A 329 16.90 -13.38 6.72
CA ILE A 329 15.89 -14.08 5.91
C ILE A 329 16.27 -14.23 4.42
N GLY A 330 17.47 -13.78 4.05
CA GLY A 330 18.12 -14.03 2.77
C GLY A 330 17.65 -13.17 1.59
N TYR A 331 16.94 -12.06 1.81
CA TYR A 331 16.58 -11.12 0.71
C TYR A 331 17.76 -10.23 0.30
N ILE A 332 18.64 -9.92 1.24
CA ILE A 332 19.89 -9.18 1.03
C ILE A 332 21.04 -10.15 1.32
N LEU A 333 22.01 -10.26 0.42
CA LEU A 333 23.21 -11.07 0.63
C LEU A 333 24.25 -10.30 1.45
N ASP A 334 24.43 -9.03 1.11
CA ASP A 334 25.35 -8.12 1.79
C ASP A 334 24.89 -6.66 1.64
N ALA A 335 25.35 -5.78 2.52
CA ALA A 335 25.10 -4.35 2.44
C ALA A 335 26.27 -3.54 3.02
N GLN A 336 26.74 -2.55 2.28
CA GLN A 336 27.85 -1.71 2.71
C GLN A 336 27.56 -0.21 2.55
N GLU A 337 28.04 0.60 3.48
CA GLU A 337 27.98 2.05 3.36
C GLU A 337 29.11 2.56 2.48
N LEU A 338 28.75 3.31 1.45
CA LEU A 338 29.67 3.94 0.53
C LEU A 338 29.79 5.44 0.86
N PRO A 339 31.02 5.99 0.86
CA PRO A 339 31.21 7.43 0.93
C PRO A 339 30.64 8.06 -0.34
N GLY A 340 29.77 9.06 -0.20
CA GLY A 340 29.24 9.77 -1.36
C GLY A 340 29.69 11.24 -1.42
N LYS A 341 29.39 11.88 -2.55
CA LYS A 341 29.75 13.28 -2.80
C LYS A 341 29.02 14.19 -1.82
N ARG A 342 29.70 15.25 -1.35
CA ARG A 342 29.14 16.28 -0.44
C ARG A 342 28.58 15.75 0.90
N LYS A 343 29.25 14.75 1.50
CA LYS A 343 28.84 14.10 2.77
C LYS A 343 27.50 13.35 2.73
N MET A 344 26.93 13.12 1.55
CA MET A 344 25.77 12.23 1.42
C MET A 344 26.26 10.80 1.28
N THR A 345 26.07 9.97 2.30
CA THR A 345 26.42 8.55 2.22
C THR A 345 25.32 7.76 1.52
N SER A 346 25.73 6.69 0.83
CA SER A 346 24.82 5.75 0.17
C SER A 346 25.01 4.36 0.75
N ILE A 347 24.00 3.51 0.63
CA ILE A 347 24.13 2.08 0.94
C ILE A 347 24.08 1.34 -0.39
N GLN A 348 25.08 0.48 -0.59
CA GLN A 348 25.04 -0.52 -1.64
C GLN A 348 24.46 -1.81 -1.05
N PHE A 349 23.40 -2.31 -1.68
CA PHE A 349 22.77 -3.58 -1.35
C PHE A 349 23.13 -4.61 -2.41
N GLN A 350 23.52 -5.82 -1.98
CA GLN A 350 23.59 -6.99 -2.84
C GLN A 350 22.27 -7.75 -2.71
N ILE A 351 21.43 -7.73 -3.74
CA ILE A 351 20.12 -8.37 -3.72
C ILE A 351 20.27 -9.87 -3.98
N ASN A 352 19.51 -10.71 -3.26
CA ASN A 352 19.45 -12.13 -3.55
C ASN A 352 18.46 -12.42 -4.70
N PRO A 353 18.92 -12.79 -5.90
CA PRO A 353 18.05 -13.05 -7.05
C PRO A 353 17.17 -14.30 -6.89
N GLU A 354 17.44 -15.16 -5.90
CA GLU A 354 16.58 -16.31 -5.59
C GLU A 354 15.33 -15.90 -4.80
N LYS A 355 15.38 -14.77 -4.08
CA LYS A 355 14.31 -14.27 -3.22
C LYS A 355 13.56 -13.08 -3.82
N LEU A 356 14.26 -12.25 -4.59
CA LEU A 356 13.73 -11.07 -5.24
C LEU A 356 14.41 -10.86 -6.60
N ARG A 357 13.66 -10.97 -7.70
CA ARG A 357 14.22 -10.89 -9.07
C ARG A 357 13.47 -9.92 -9.94
N CYS A 358 14.19 -9.02 -10.62
CA CYS A 358 13.63 -8.23 -11.71
C CYS A 358 13.61 -9.07 -12.99
N ASN A 359 12.46 -9.07 -13.67
CA ASN A 359 12.34 -9.57 -15.03
C ASN A 359 12.16 -8.42 -16.02
#